data_AF-A0A0C9X7Q4-F1
#
_entry.id   AF-A0A0C9X7Q4-F1
#
_cell.length_a   1.000
_cell.length_b   1.000
_cell.length_c   1.000
_cell.angle_alpha   90.00
_cell.angle_beta   90.00
_cell.angle_gamma   90.00
#
_symmetry.space_group_name_H-M   'P 1'
#
loop_
_entity.id
_entity.type
_entity.pdbx_description
1 polymer ?
#
loop_
_entity_poly.entity_id
_entity_poly.type
_entity_poly.pdbx_seq_one_letter_code
_entity_poly.pdbx_strand_id
1 'polypeptide(L)'
;MGVCWADECLSEAKFKCSGCKTAWYWQCQHASWATHKKECKTNRMLYDMEQKEKETAQRPIQKPRTTHCTGCNVKYSEDYESDQICPDCGYTTCESCSCHNSRGSCYCLNSNFGHSYCEREPQWYHQSSRTGRMYKGDYHPTYVHDVDLKDHMEIFEDEARECNNCGKVVRCLKEEVVN
;
A
#
# COMPACT_ATOMS: atom_id res chain seq x y z
N MET A 1 -13.00 -28.68 -28.11
CA MET A 1 -11.77 -28.70 -28.92
C MET A 1 -11.48 -27.27 -29.33
N GLY A 2 -10.34 -26.65 -29.05
CA GLY A 2 -9.12 -27.05 -28.39
C GLY A 2 -8.20 -25.84 -28.57
N VAL A 3 -7.73 -25.24 -27.47
CA VAL A 3 -6.71 -24.19 -27.57
C VAL A 3 -5.48 -24.86 -28.17
N CYS A 4 -4.88 -24.28 -29.22
CA CYS A 4 -3.63 -24.78 -29.77
C CYS A 4 -2.52 -24.41 -28.77
N TRP A 5 -2.07 -25.39 -27.98
CA TRP A 5 -1.01 -25.24 -26.98
C TRP A 5 0.39 -25.51 -27.55
N ALA A 6 0.55 -25.52 -28.88
CA ALA A 6 1.89 -25.62 -29.47
C ALA A 6 2.69 -24.37 -29.08
N ASP A 7 3.88 -24.56 -28.47
CA ASP A 7 4.75 -23.48 -28.01
C ASP A 7 5.11 -22.49 -29.13
N GLU A 8 5.17 -22.96 -30.38
CA GLU A 8 5.33 -22.14 -31.58
C GLU A 8 4.17 -21.16 -31.76
N CYS A 9 2.91 -21.56 -31.52
CA CYS A 9 1.76 -20.64 -31.63
C CYS A 9 1.72 -19.60 -30.48
N LEU A 10 2.31 -19.89 -29.30
CA LEU A 10 2.35 -18.97 -28.16
C LEU A 10 3.51 -17.96 -28.25
N SER A 11 4.69 -18.42 -28.67
CA SER A 11 5.90 -17.60 -28.79
C SER A 11 5.84 -16.59 -29.94
N GLU A 12 5.01 -16.88 -30.94
CA GLU A 12 5.02 -16.15 -32.20
C GLU A 12 3.79 -15.22 -32.33
N ALA A 13 2.79 -15.29 -31.43
CA ALA A 13 1.54 -14.52 -31.48
C ALA A 13 1.72 -13.00 -31.69
N LYS A 14 1.40 -12.50 -32.91
CA LYS A 14 1.61 -11.09 -33.31
C LYS A 14 0.39 -10.19 -33.15
N PHE A 15 -0.81 -10.77 -33.07
CA PHE A 15 -2.05 -9.99 -33.11
C PHE A 15 -2.65 -9.86 -31.72
N LYS A 16 -2.85 -8.64 -31.26
CA LYS A 16 -3.47 -8.34 -29.96
C LYS A 16 -4.93 -8.00 -30.13
N CYS A 17 -5.81 -8.50 -29.25
CA CYS A 17 -7.22 -8.14 -29.28
C CYS A 17 -7.39 -6.62 -29.09
N SER A 18 -8.00 -5.94 -30.06
CA SER A 18 -8.24 -4.49 -29.98
C SER A 18 -9.25 -4.11 -28.89
N GLY A 19 -10.14 -5.03 -28.50
CA GLY A 19 -11.17 -4.82 -27.49
C GLY A 19 -10.62 -4.86 -26.06
N CYS A 20 -10.11 -6.01 -25.62
CA CYS A 20 -9.63 -6.19 -24.26
C CYS A 20 -8.15 -5.83 -24.06
N LYS A 21 -7.34 -5.81 -25.13
CA LYS A 21 -5.89 -5.58 -25.06
C LYS A 21 -5.14 -6.51 -24.08
N THR A 22 -5.69 -7.69 -23.78
CA THR A 22 -5.02 -8.69 -22.93
C THR A 22 -4.72 -9.99 -23.67
N ALA A 23 -5.53 -10.37 -24.66
CA ALA A 23 -5.33 -11.61 -25.42
C ALA A 23 -4.46 -11.39 -26.66
N TRP A 24 -3.57 -12.35 -26.90
CA TRP A 24 -2.68 -12.44 -28.06
C TRP A 24 -3.07 -13.63 -28.94
N TYR A 25 -2.96 -13.47 -30.24
CA TYR A 25 -3.38 -14.44 -31.24
C TYR A 25 -2.34 -14.68 -32.32
N TRP A 26 -2.24 -15.94 -32.69
CA TRP A 26 -1.63 -16.41 -33.93
C TRP A 26 -2.71 -16.95 -34.89
N GLN A 27 -2.39 -17.05 -36.19
CA GLN A 27 -3.30 -17.51 -37.26
C GLN A 27 -3.99 -18.87 -36.97
N CYS A 28 -3.41 -19.71 -36.12
CA CYS A 28 -3.90 -21.04 -35.73
C CYS A 28 -5.02 -21.00 -34.65
N GLN A 29 -5.25 -19.87 -33.98
CA GLN A 29 -6.06 -19.79 -32.74
C GLN A 29 -7.53 -19.36 -32.95
N HIS A 30 -8.08 -19.51 -34.16
CA HIS A 30 -9.50 -19.23 -34.44
C HIS A 30 -10.46 -20.05 -33.58
N ALA A 31 -10.10 -21.29 -33.21
CA ALA A 31 -10.94 -22.17 -32.37
C ALA A 31 -11.19 -21.59 -30.96
N SER A 32 -10.25 -20.83 -30.41
CA SER A 32 -10.39 -20.17 -29.10
C SER A 32 -11.18 -18.86 -29.13
N TRP A 33 -11.53 -18.34 -30.32
CA TRP A 33 -12.22 -17.06 -30.44
C TRP A 33 -13.61 -17.04 -29.81
N ALA A 34 -14.34 -18.17 -29.87
CA ALA A 34 -15.66 -18.28 -29.27
C ALA A 34 -15.62 -18.19 -27.74
N THR A 35 -14.60 -18.78 -27.11
CA THR A 35 -14.35 -18.68 -25.67
C THR A 35 -13.92 -17.27 -25.30
N HIS A 36 -12.95 -16.72 -26.04
CA HIS A 36 -12.49 -15.35 -25.80
C HIS A 36 -13.62 -14.33 -25.89
N LYS A 37 -14.54 -14.44 -26.85
CA LYS A 37 -15.67 -13.53 -26.97
C LYS A 37 -16.50 -13.42 -25.69
N LYS A 38 -16.64 -14.52 -24.94
CA LYS A 38 -17.35 -14.54 -23.66
C LYS A 38 -16.58 -13.79 -22.56
N GLU A 39 -15.26 -13.89 -22.57
CA GLU A 39 -14.37 -13.33 -21.54
C GLU A 39 -13.83 -11.94 -21.90
N CYS A 40 -13.94 -11.52 -23.16
CA CYS A 40 -13.35 -10.28 -23.68
C CYS A 40 -13.87 -9.04 -22.95
N LYS A 41 -15.16 -9.03 -22.60
CA LYS A 41 -15.76 -7.93 -21.84
C LYS A 41 -15.14 -7.81 -20.44
N THR A 42 -14.99 -8.94 -19.74
CA THR A 42 -14.37 -9.00 -18.40
C THR A 42 -12.91 -8.59 -18.48
N ASN A 43 -12.16 -9.14 -19.43
CA ASN A 43 -10.75 -8.82 -19.62
C ASN A 43 -10.52 -7.35 -19.98
N ARG A 44 -11.43 -6.74 -20.75
CA ARG A 44 -11.39 -5.29 -21.01
C ARG A 44 -11.60 -4.48 -19.73
N MET A 45 -12.57 -4.85 -18.91
CA MET A 45 -12.81 -4.16 -17.63
C MET A 45 -11.59 -4.25 -16.71
N LEU A 46 -10.98 -5.43 -16.59
CA LEU A 46 -9.75 -5.63 -15.80
C LEU A 46 -8.61 -4.76 -16.33
N TYR A 47 -8.38 -4.77 -17.65
CA TYR A 47 -7.37 -3.92 -18.28
C TYR A 47 -7.61 -2.43 -17.98
N ASP A 48 -8.84 -1.96 -18.14
CA ASP A 48 -9.20 -0.55 -17.91
C ASP A 48 -9.01 -0.16 -16.43
N MET A 49 -9.28 -1.07 -15.48
CA MET A 49 -8.99 -0.86 -14.06
C MET A 49 -7.49 -0.78 -13.78
N GLU A 50 -6.69 -1.74 -14.29
CA GLU A 50 -5.24 -1.71 -14.15
C GLU A 50 -4.61 -0.44 -14.74
N GLN A 51 -5.11 0.05 -15.89
CA GLN A 51 -4.63 1.30 -16.47
C GLN A 51 -4.97 2.49 -15.56
N LYS A 52 -6.20 2.55 -15.01
CA LYS A 52 -6.58 3.59 -14.07
C LYS A 52 -5.73 3.57 -12.80
N GLU A 53 -5.41 2.40 -12.26
CA GLU A 53 -4.51 2.25 -11.11
C GLU A 53 -3.09 2.71 -11.42
N LYS A 54 -2.56 2.38 -12.62
CA LYS A 54 -1.25 2.87 -13.07
C LYS A 54 -1.24 4.39 -13.23
N GLU A 55 -2.31 4.96 -13.79
CA GLU A 55 -2.46 6.41 -13.91
C GLU A 55 -2.56 7.10 -12.55
N THR A 56 -3.33 6.58 -11.60
CA THR A 56 -3.43 7.16 -10.26
C THR A 56 -2.14 7.01 -9.47
N ALA A 57 -1.42 5.90 -9.61
CA ALA A 57 -0.11 5.67 -8.98
C ALA A 57 0.97 6.63 -9.50
N GLN A 58 0.84 7.14 -10.73
CA GLN A 58 1.80 8.09 -11.34
C GLN A 58 1.45 9.55 -11.07
N ARG A 59 0.24 9.88 -10.62
CA ARG A 59 -0.14 11.27 -10.36
C ARG A 59 0.63 11.80 -9.14
N PRO A 60 1.23 13.01 -9.24
CA PRO A 60 1.87 13.64 -8.10
C PRO A 60 0.80 13.88 -7.04
N ILE A 61 1.10 13.43 -5.84
CA ILE A 61 0.10 13.45 -4.79
C ILE A 61 -0.15 14.92 -4.40
N GLN A 62 -1.40 15.35 -4.30
CA GLN A 62 -1.74 16.71 -3.81
C GLN A 62 -1.63 16.75 -2.29
N LYS A 63 -0.85 17.70 -1.74
CA LYS A 63 -0.67 17.83 -0.28
C LYS A 63 -1.96 18.39 0.33
N PRO A 64 -2.35 17.97 1.54
CA PRO A 64 -3.51 18.53 2.21
C PRO A 64 -3.28 20.02 2.50
N ARG A 65 -4.38 20.74 2.76
CA ARG A 65 -4.30 22.14 3.17
C ARG A 65 -3.52 22.27 4.47
N THR A 66 -2.64 23.25 4.55
CA THR A 66 -1.86 23.56 5.75
C THR A 66 -2.60 24.45 6.74
N THR A 67 -3.80 24.93 6.39
CA THR A 67 -4.60 25.85 7.21
C THR A 67 -5.49 25.16 8.23
N HIS A 68 -5.62 23.84 8.18
CA HIS A 68 -6.45 23.06 9.09
C HIS A 68 -5.76 21.77 9.49
N CYS A 69 -5.99 21.33 10.72
CA CYS A 69 -5.59 20.01 11.17
C CYS A 69 -6.22 18.93 10.28
N THR A 70 -5.42 18.01 9.78
CA THR A 70 -5.91 16.90 8.94
C THR A 70 -6.71 15.88 9.78
N GLY A 71 -6.39 15.73 11.07
CA GLY A 71 -7.08 14.84 12.00
C GLY A 71 -8.49 15.26 12.45
N CYS A 72 -8.64 16.50 12.93
CA CYS A 72 -9.90 17.00 13.49
C CYS A 72 -10.53 18.15 12.69
N ASN A 73 -9.88 18.59 11.61
CA ASN A 73 -10.35 19.66 10.75
C ASN A 73 -10.50 21.05 11.43
N VAL A 74 -9.89 21.25 12.60
CA VAL A 74 -9.82 22.58 13.22
C VAL A 74 -8.94 23.51 12.39
N LYS A 75 -9.35 24.77 12.24
CA LYS A 75 -8.58 25.80 11.52
C LYS A 75 -7.45 26.30 12.42
N TYR A 76 -6.26 26.45 11.85
CA TYR A 76 -5.14 27.07 12.56
C TYR A 76 -5.27 28.59 12.60
N SER A 77 -4.77 29.19 13.67
CA SER A 77 -4.70 30.63 13.93
C SER A 77 -3.39 30.98 14.62
N GLU A 78 -3.09 32.28 14.81
CA GLU A 78 -1.90 32.73 15.54
C GLU A 78 -1.82 32.14 16.96
N ASP A 79 -2.97 31.99 17.64
CA ASP A 79 -3.05 31.38 18.97
C ASP A 79 -3.18 29.83 18.95
N TYR A 80 -3.27 29.21 17.78
CA TYR A 80 -3.52 27.78 17.63
C TYR A 80 -2.86 27.26 16.36
N GLU A 81 -1.55 27.11 16.42
CA GLU A 81 -0.72 26.72 15.29
C GLU A 81 -0.73 25.20 15.04
N SER A 82 -0.12 24.78 13.92
CA SER A 82 0.16 23.36 13.67
C SER A 82 1.29 22.88 14.56
N ASP A 83 1.09 21.77 15.26
CA ASP A 83 2.09 21.18 16.14
C ASP A 83 3.11 20.36 15.34
N GLN A 84 2.64 19.51 14.43
CA GLN A 84 3.50 18.67 13.61
C GLN A 84 3.04 18.64 12.14
N ILE A 85 4.01 18.63 11.22
CA ILE A 85 3.75 18.58 9.77
C ILE A 85 4.60 17.48 9.14
N CYS A 86 3.96 16.58 8.39
CA CYS A 86 4.66 15.50 7.71
C CYS A 86 5.38 16.04 6.47
N PRO A 87 6.70 15.83 6.33
CA PRO A 87 7.44 16.28 5.15
C PRO A 87 7.00 15.54 3.87
N ASP A 88 6.76 14.23 3.98
CA ASP A 88 6.36 13.37 2.86
C ASP A 88 4.93 13.71 2.39
N CYS A 89 4.02 13.70 3.37
CA CYS A 89 2.60 13.57 3.14
C CYS A 89 1.84 14.90 3.31
N GLY A 90 2.46 15.89 3.95
CA GLY A 90 1.89 17.22 4.23
C GLY A 90 0.80 17.21 5.31
N TYR A 91 0.47 16.04 5.86
CA TYR A 91 -0.50 15.90 6.95
C TYR A 91 -0.02 16.71 8.15
N THR A 92 -0.96 17.46 8.70
CA THR A 92 -0.68 18.42 9.76
C THR A 92 -1.63 18.17 10.92
N THR A 93 -1.11 18.26 12.15
CA THR A 93 -1.85 18.02 13.39
C THR A 93 -1.89 19.28 14.23
N CYS A 94 -2.96 19.44 15.02
CA CYS A 94 -2.92 20.33 16.19
C CYS A 94 -2.37 19.56 17.39
N GLU A 95 -2.01 20.27 18.47
CA GLU A 95 -1.49 19.68 19.72
C GLU A 95 -2.41 18.57 20.29
N SER A 96 -3.73 18.77 20.22
CA SER A 96 -4.68 17.74 20.66
C SER A 96 -4.69 16.50 19.76
N CYS A 97 -4.36 16.63 18.47
CA CYS A 97 -4.31 15.51 17.54
C CYS A 97 -2.94 14.82 17.52
N SER A 98 -1.84 15.53 17.79
CA SER A 98 -0.49 14.93 17.78
C SER A 98 -0.34 13.83 18.83
N CYS A 99 -0.99 13.99 19.99
CA CYS A 99 -1.07 12.96 21.02
C CYS A 99 -2.21 11.94 20.81
N HIS A 100 -3.04 12.08 19.75
CA HIS A 100 -4.23 11.23 19.55
C HIS A 100 -3.97 10.09 18.57
N ASN A 101 -4.20 8.87 19.07
CA ASN A 101 -3.84 7.61 18.41
C ASN A 101 -4.54 7.31 17.07
N SER A 102 -5.67 7.94 16.80
CA SER A 102 -6.43 7.75 15.56
C SER A 102 -6.50 9.00 14.67
N ARG A 103 -6.18 10.17 15.21
CA ARG A 103 -6.34 11.47 14.54
C ARG A 103 -5.01 12.19 14.31
N GLY A 104 -3.93 11.75 14.92
CA GLY A 104 -2.59 12.32 14.74
C GLY A 104 -1.83 11.72 13.57
N SER A 105 -2.14 10.50 13.19
CA SER A 105 -1.22 9.68 12.42
C SER A 105 -1.34 9.90 10.90
N CYS A 106 -0.26 10.37 10.28
CA CYS A 106 -0.08 10.50 8.82
C CYS A 106 0.23 9.16 8.13
N TYR A 107 0.71 8.18 8.90
CA TYR A 107 1.02 6.81 8.45
C TYR A 107 2.03 6.74 7.30
N CYS A 108 2.88 7.76 7.14
CA CYS A 108 4.01 7.72 6.21
C CYS A 108 5.25 7.17 6.90
N LEU A 109 6.09 6.52 6.11
CA LEU A 109 7.26 5.77 6.57
C LEU A 109 8.17 6.59 7.50
N ASN A 110 8.30 7.89 7.25
CA ASN A 110 9.23 8.76 7.98
C ASN A 110 8.52 9.80 8.86
N SER A 111 7.22 9.65 9.12
CA SER A 111 6.44 10.67 9.84
C SER A 111 5.60 10.05 10.94
N ASN A 112 6.18 10.03 12.14
CA ASN A 112 5.62 9.41 13.34
C ASN A 112 4.87 10.42 14.20
N PHE A 113 3.61 10.65 13.85
CA PHE A 113 2.67 11.39 14.69
C PHE A 113 1.68 10.38 15.31
N GLY A 114 1.39 10.46 16.60
CA GLY A 114 0.59 9.45 17.34
C GLY A 114 1.33 8.12 17.59
N HIS A 115 0.60 7.00 17.73
CA HIS A 115 1.22 5.68 17.89
C HIS A 115 1.92 5.24 16.60
N SER A 116 3.21 4.95 16.71
CA SER A 116 3.99 4.38 15.63
C SER A 116 3.47 2.99 15.27
N TYR A 117 3.23 2.71 13.98
CA TYR A 117 2.88 1.35 13.53
C TYR A 117 3.91 0.32 13.96
N CYS A 118 5.16 0.74 14.14
CA CYS A 118 6.20 -0.12 14.64
C CYS A 118 5.93 -0.72 16.03
N GLU A 119 5.04 -0.17 16.85
CA GLU A 119 4.69 -0.78 18.15
C GLU A 119 3.44 -1.68 18.08
N ARG A 120 2.85 -1.84 16.90
CA ARG A 120 1.60 -2.58 16.67
C ARG A 120 1.89 -3.83 15.84
N GLU A 121 0.91 -4.72 15.76
CA GLU A 121 0.96 -5.82 14.80
C GLU A 121 0.72 -5.32 13.37
N PRO A 122 1.31 -5.95 12.35
CA PRO A 122 0.94 -5.70 10.96
C PRO A 122 -0.57 -5.92 10.77
N GLN A 123 -1.25 -4.96 10.16
CA GLN A 123 -2.68 -5.04 9.88
C GLN A 123 -2.94 -4.63 8.43
N TRP A 124 -3.95 -5.24 7.80
CA TRP A 124 -4.32 -4.95 6.41
C TRP A 124 -4.73 -3.49 6.15
N TYR A 125 -5.05 -2.74 7.21
CA TYR A 125 -5.38 -1.31 7.15
C TYR A 125 -4.22 -0.40 7.53
N HIS A 126 -3.04 -0.95 7.82
CA HIS A 126 -1.81 -0.18 8.03
C HIS A 126 -1.27 0.36 6.70
N GLN A 127 -2.02 1.28 6.10
CA GLN A 127 -1.68 1.97 4.87
C GLN A 127 -1.51 3.45 5.12
N SER A 128 -0.66 4.07 4.30
CA SER A 128 -0.69 5.51 4.14
C SER A 128 -2.09 5.91 3.65
N SER A 129 -2.77 6.77 4.42
CA SER A 129 -4.10 7.31 4.06
C SER A 129 -4.10 8.03 2.71
N ARG A 130 -2.91 8.38 2.21
CA ARG A 130 -2.69 9.19 1.04
C ARG A 130 -2.31 8.38 -0.20
N THR A 131 -1.46 7.36 -0.05
CA THR A 131 -1.07 6.51 -1.19
C THR A 131 -1.84 5.19 -1.26
N GLY A 132 -2.55 4.79 -0.21
CA GLY A 132 -3.10 3.44 -0.07
C GLY A 132 -2.03 2.35 0.04
N ARG A 133 -0.75 2.69 -0.17
CA ARG A 133 0.37 1.78 0.02
C ARG A 133 0.44 1.33 1.46
N MET A 134 0.61 0.02 1.62
CA MET A 134 0.91 -0.60 2.89
C MET A 134 2.18 -0.02 3.50
N TYR A 135 2.16 0.12 4.80
CA TYR A 135 3.30 0.51 5.59
C TYR A 135 4.36 -0.59 5.48
N LYS A 136 5.56 -0.19 5.05
CA LYS A 136 6.72 -1.07 4.86
C LYS A 136 7.84 -0.80 5.88
N GLY A 137 7.53 -0.08 6.95
CA GLY A 137 8.49 0.14 8.02
C GLY A 137 8.54 -1.04 8.96
N ASP A 138 9.42 -0.95 9.94
CA ASP A 138 9.61 -2.02 10.91
C ASP A 138 8.40 -2.16 11.83
N TYR A 139 8.17 -3.39 12.30
CA TYR A 139 7.21 -3.71 13.35
C TYR A 139 7.92 -4.40 14.50
N HIS A 140 7.58 -4.06 15.73
CA HIS A 140 8.12 -4.59 16.98
C HIS A 140 7.03 -4.53 18.08
N PRO A 141 5.88 -5.22 17.89
CA PRO A 141 4.83 -5.26 18.89
C PRO A 141 5.38 -5.83 20.20
N THR A 142 5.22 -5.09 21.30
CA THR A 142 5.71 -5.51 22.63
C THR A 142 4.65 -6.19 23.49
N TYR A 143 3.37 -5.91 23.28
CA TYR A 143 2.26 -6.36 24.15
C TYR A 143 0.89 -6.32 23.44
N VAL A 144 0.82 -6.77 22.18
CA VAL A 144 -0.44 -6.76 21.42
C VAL A 144 -0.85 -8.20 21.11
N HIS A 145 -2.17 -8.41 21.11
CA HIS A 145 -2.93 -9.64 20.86
C HIS A 145 -2.22 -10.77 20.08
N ASP A 146 -1.59 -11.68 20.83
CA ASP A 146 -1.01 -12.95 20.37
C ASP A 146 0.39 -12.87 19.71
N VAL A 147 1.04 -11.70 19.72
CA VAL A 147 2.41 -11.54 19.18
C VAL A 147 3.34 -10.98 20.25
N ASP A 148 3.69 -11.80 21.24
CA ASP A 148 4.75 -11.50 22.22
C ASP A 148 6.08 -12.10 21.72
N LEU A 149 7.15 -11.30 21.76
CA LEU A 149 8.52 -11.74 21.49
C LEU A 149 8.89 -13.00 22.28
N LYS A 150 8.35 -13.17 23.49
CA LYS A 150 8.62 -14.35 24.34
C LYS A 150 8.03 -15.63 23.78
N ASP A 151 6.85 -15.56 23.20
CA ASP A 151 6.10 -16.73 22.75
C ASP A 151 6.37 -17.04 21.27
N HIS A 152 6.85 -16.04 20.52
CA HIS A 152 7.03 -16.12 19.07
C HIS A 152 8.39 -15.59 18.60
N MET A 153 9.50 -16.04 19.18
CA MET A 153 10.84 -15.57 18.76
C MET A 153 11.14 -15.84 17.28
N GLU A 154 10.51 -16.85 16.67
CA GLU A 154 10.73 -17.26 15.29
C GLU A 154 10.33 -16.21 14.24
N ILE A 155 9.36 -15.35 14.55
CA ILE A 155 8.87 -14.30 13.65
C ILE A 155 9.60 -12.97 13.85
N PHE A 156 10.42 -12.83 14.90
CA PHE A 156 11.27 -11.67 15.12
C PHE A 156 12.70 -11.93 14.61
N GLU A 157 13.39 -10.86 14.24
CA GLU A 157 14.81 -10.88 13.90
C GLU A 157 15.65 -11.40 15.08
N ASP A 158 16.71 -12.14 14.76
CA ASP A 158 17.55 -12.81 15.77
C ASP A 158 18.32 -11.79 16.63
N GLU A 159 18.76 -10.70 16.01
CA GLU A 159 19.49 -9.59 16.64
C GLU A 159 18.60 -8.36 16.78
N ALA A 160 18.75 -7.63 17.91
CA ALA A 160 18.10 -6.34 18.06
C ALA A 160 18.84 -5.31 17.21
N ARG A 161 18.08 -4.49 16.47
CA ARG A 161 18.62 -3.39 15.67
C ARG A 161 17.84 -2.11 15.93
N GLU A 162 18.37 -1.00 15.46
CA GLU A 162 17.66 0.27 15.49
C GLU A 162 16.44 0.19 14.57
N CYS A 163 15.26 0.46 15.12
CA CYS A 163 14.03 0.56 14.35
C CYS A 163 14.12 1.80 13.45
N ASN A 164 14.01 1.59 12.14
CA ASN A 164 14.02 2.63 11.11
C ASN A 164 12.87 3.65 11.29
N ASN A 165 11.86 3.30 12.09
CA ASN A 165 10.72 4.16 12.37
C ASN A 165 10.88 4.96 13.66
N CYS A 166 11.09 4.29 14.81
CA CYS A 166 11.13 4.97 16.11
C CYS A 166 12.54 5.20 16.70
N GLY A 167 13.60 4.69 16.05
CA GLY A 167 14.99 4.81 16.53
C GLY A 167 15.32 3.99 17.78
N LYS A 168 14.36 3.22 18.31
CA LYS A 168 14.62 2.34 19.46
C LYS A 168 15.37 1.10 19.00
N VAL A 169 16.34 0.64 19.80
CA VAL A 169 17.01 -0.64 19.58
C VAL A 169 16.10 -1.76 20.09
N VAL A 170 15.48 -2.48 19.18
CA VAL A 170 14.48 -3.50 19.45
C VAL A 170 14.62 -4.65 18.46
N ARG A 171 14.02 -5.80 18.77
CA ARG A 171 13.87 -6.88 17.80
C ARG A 171 12.63 -6.60 16.96
N CYS A 172 12.84 -6.40 15.66
CA CYS A 172 11.77 -6.17 14.71
C CYS A 172 11.23 -7.51 14.18
N LEU A 173 10.00 -7.53 13.66
CA LEU A 173 9.45 -8.65 12.91
C LEU A 173 10.24 -8.84 11.61
N LYS A 174 10.44 -10.10 11.22
CA LYS A 174 11.07 -10.48 9.96
C LYS A 174 10.23 -9.99 8.77
N GLU A 175 10.89 -9.59 7.69
CA GLU A 175 10.23 -9.10 6.48
C GLU A 175 9.22 -10.10 5.90
N GLU A 176 9.48 -11.40 6.05
CA GLU A 176 8.62 -12.51 5.61
C GLU A 176 7.26 -12.57 6.33
N VAL A 177 7.14 -11.96 7.51
CA VAL A 177 5.94 -11.97 8.35
C VAL A 177 5.07 -10.74 8.07
N VAL A 178 5.70 -9.67 7.58
CA VAL A 178 5.09 -8.35 7.43
C VAL A 178 4.51 -8.11 6.02
N ASN A 179 5.04 -8.80 5.01
CA ASN A 179 4.69 -8.62 3.59
C ASN A 179 3.83 -9.76 3.01
#